data_AF-A0A9X7PK81-F1
#
_entry.id   AF-A0A9X7PK81-F1
#
_cell.length_a   1.000
_cell.length_b   1.000
_cell.length_c   1.000
_cell.angle_alpha   90.00
_cell.angle_beta   90.00
_cell.angle_gamma   90.00
#
_symmetry.space_group_name_H-M   'P 1'
#
loop_
_entity.id
_entity.type
_entity.pdbx_description
1 polymer ?
#
loop_
_entity_poly.entity_id
_entity_poly.type
_entity_poly.pdbx_seq_one_letter_code
_entity_poly.pdbx_strand_id
1 'polypeptide(L)'
;MKEFLITLLASSVVSAIISGIVTYMNNERNLKLKYVTEDRQKWRERMKKLFVQFIHPTNDQPRELTYTEIKFNLNPKDDYDNGLLKIMEEIMADPQNKSLVKELELKVQVLFKSEWEKAKIEANMKSDNNITSIDPQKLYEEIKSKDLIR
;
A
#
# COMPACT_ATOMS: atom_id res chain seq x y z
N MET A 1 28.36 53.14 1.63
CA MET A 1 26.93 52.94 1.94
C MET A 1 26.11 52.45 0.74
N LYS A 2 26.15 53.14 -0.43
CA LYS A 2 25.39 52.72 -1.63
C LYS A 2 25.79 51.34 -2.19
N GLU A 3 27.09 51.07 -2.33
CA GLU A 3 27.59 49.75 -2.79
C GLU A 3 27.17 48.59 -1.88
N PHE A 4 27.15 48.83 -0.57
CA PHE A 4 26.69 47.86 0.42
C PHE A 4 25.19 47.57 0.26
N LEU A 5 24.37 48.62 0.08
CA LEU A 5 22.93 48.47 -0.20
C LEU A 5 22.67 47.71 -1.50
N ILE A 6 23.41 48.00 -2.58
CA ILE A 6 23.27 47.30 -3.87
C ILE A 6 23.63 45.82 -3.73
N THR A 7 24.74 45.51 -3.06
CA THR A 7 25.16 44.12 -2.81
C THR A 7 24.13 43.37 -1.97
N LEU A 8 23.60 44.01 -0.92
CA LEU A 8 22.56 43.43 -0.07
C LEU A 8 21.28 43.16 -0.87
N LEU A 9 20.83 44.11 -1.68
CA LEU A 9 19.65 43.95 -2.53
C LEU A 9 19.84 42.88 -3.63
N ALA A 10 21.01 42.83 -4.26
CA ALA A 10 21.32 41.81 -5.26
C ALA A 10 21.31 40.40 -4.63
N SER A 11 21.92 40.26 -3.45
CA SER A 11 21.94 38.98 -2.73
C SER A 11 20.56 38.53 -2.26
N SER A 12 19.69 39.46 -1.83
CA SER A 12 18.34 39.14 -1.37
C SER A 12 17.41 38.70 -2.51
N VAL A 13 17.52 39.35 -3.68
CA VAL A 13 16.80 38.94 -4.89
C VAL A 13 17.22 37.55 -5.33
N VAL A 14 18.52 37.27 -5.39
CA VAL A 14 19.04 35.93 -5.75
C VAL A 14 18.57 34.89 -4.73
N SER A 15 18.64 35.18 -3.43
CA SER A 15 18.14 34.29 -2.39
C SER A 15 16.64 34.02 -2.54
N ALA A 16 15.82 35.04 -2.84
CA ALA A 16 14.38 34.87 -3.02
C ALA A 16 14.05 34.00 -4.24
N ILE A 17 14.80 34.13 -5.34
CA ILE A 17 14.65 33.28 -6.54
C ILE A 17 14.99 31.83 -6.19
N ILE A 18 16.13 31.58 -5.53
CA ILE A 18 16.55 30.24 -5.13
C ILE A 18 15.51 29.62 -4.17
N SER A 19 15.05 30.37 -3.17
CA SER A 19 14.00 29.92 -2.26
C SER A 19 12.70 29.60 -2.99
N GLY A 20 12.27 30.45 -3.93
CA GLY A 20 11.08 30.22 -4.74
C GLY A 20 11.15 28.91 -5.55
N ILE A 21 12.31 28.63 -6.17
CA ILE A 21 12.55 27.37 -6.91
C ILE A 21 12.47 26.16 -5.96
N VAL A 22 13.16 26.22 -4.82
CA VAL A 22 13.15 25.12 -3.82
C VAL A 22 11.74 24.88 -3.28
N THR A 23 11.00 25.95 -2.95
CA THR A 23 9.60 25.85 -2.49
C THR A 23 8.71 25.22 -3.54
N TYR A 24 8.84 25.62 -4.81
CA TYR A 24 8.06 25.03 -5.90
C TYR A 24 8.34 23.52 -6.04
N MET A 25 9.61 23.12 -6.08
CA MET A 25 10.01 21.72 -6.17
C MET A 25 9.47 20.87 -5.01
N ASN A 26 9.53 21.41 -3.78
CA ASN A 26 9.03 20.71 -2.60
C ASN A 26 7.49 20.60 -2.62
N ASN A 27 6.79 21.66 -3.02
CA ASN A 27 5.33 21.64 -3.13
C ASN A 27 4.84 20.62 -4.15
N GLU A 28 5.48 20.56 -5.33
CA GLU A 28 5.10 19.60 -6.37
C GLU A 28 5.28 18.15 -5.90
N ARG A 29 6.41 17.84 -5.25
CA ARG A 29 6.68 16.52 -4.68
C ARG A 29 5.67 16.14 -3.60
N ASN A 30 5.40 17.05 -2.66
CA ASN A 30 4.45 16.82 -1.58
C ASN A 30 3.02 16.61 -2.10
N LEU A 31 2.64 17.36 -3.14
CA LEU A 31 1.32 17.23 -3.75
C LEU A 31 1.16 15.86 -4.43
N LYS A 32 2.15 15.42 -5.21
CA LYS A 32 2.15 14.08 -5.83
C LYS A 32 2.09 12.97 -4.78
N LEU A 33 2.90 13.06 -3.73
CA LEU A 33 2.91 12.09 -2.63
C LEU A 33 1.54 12.03 -1.93
N LYS A 34 0.91 13.19 -1.69
CA LYS A 34 -0.41 13.29 -1.09
C LYS A 34 -1.47 12.58 -1.94
N TYR A 35 -1.53 12.86 -3.24
CA TYR A 35 -2.49 12.22 -4.14
C TYR A 35 -2.35 10.69 -4.16
N VAL A 36 -1.11 10.19 -4.30
CA VAL A 36 -0.85 8.75 -4.31
C VAL A 36 -1.24 8.11 -2.97
N THR A 37 -0.95 8.78 -1.86
CA THR A 37 -1.30 8.27 -0.52
C THR A 37 -2.80 8.20 -0.30
N GLU A 38 -3.54 9.23 -0.74
CA GLU A 38 -5.00 9.26 -0.65
C GLU A 38 -5.65 8.17 -1.52
N ASP A 39 -5.17 7.97 -2.75
CA ASP A 39 -5.71 6.92 -3.62
C ASP A 39 -5.39 5.52 -3.09
N ARG A 40 -4.19 5.32 -2.51
CA ARG A 40 -3.84 4.06 -1.82
C ARG A 40 -4.71 3.81 -0.59
N GLN A 41 -5.06 4.85 0.16
CA GLN A 41 -5.98 4.73 1.28
C GLN A 41 -7.36 4.26 0.78
N LYS A 42 -7.91 4.92 -0.25
CA LYS A 42 -9.20 4.53 -0.86
C LYS A 42 -9.16 3.09 -1.38
N TRP A 43 -8.10 2.73 -2.10
CA TRP A 43 -7.88 1.38 -2.59
C TRP A 43 -7.91 0.37 -1.45
N ARG A 44 -7.15 0.61 -0.37
CA ARG A 44 -7.09 -0.29 0.80
C ARG A 44 -8.45 -0.44 1.50
N GLU A 45 -9.16 0.67 1.71
CA GLU A 45 -10.49 0.65 2.33
C GLU A 45 -11.49 -0.14 1.48
N ARG A 46 -11.43 0.00 0.16
CA ARG A 46 -12.24 -0.78 -0.77
C ARG A 46 -11.86 -2.26 -0.72
N MET A 47 -10.58 -2.60 -0.84
CA MET A 47 -10.10 -3.98 -0.81
C MET A 47 -10.47 -4.69 0.50
N LYS A 48 -10.35 -4.02 1.65
CA LYS A 48 -10.80 -4.58 2.95
C LYS A 48 -12.26 -4.98 2.92
N LYS A 49 -13.14 -4.09 2.41
CA LYS A 49 -14.58 -4.39 2.31
C LYS A 49 -14.84 -5.57 1.38
N LEU A 50 -14.18 -5.59 0.22
CA LEU A 50 -14.32 -6.67 -0.75
C LEU A 50 -13.85 -8.01 -0.19
N PHE A 51 -12.70 -8.09 0.49
CA PHE A 51 -12.25 -9.35 1.09
C PHE A 51 -13.21 -9.86 2.18
N VAL A 52 -13.76 -8.96 3.01
CA VAL A 52 -14.78 -9.33 4.00
C VAL A 52 -16.04 -9.85 3.32
N GLN A 53 -16.52 -9.18 2.26
CA GLN A 53 -17.68 -9.61 1.47
C GLN A 53 -17.41 -10.94 0.76
N PHE A 54 -16.19 -11.18 0.29
CA PHE A 54 -15.83 -12.45 -0.33
C PHE A 54 -15.92 -13.58 0.69
N ILE A 55 -15.39 -13.38 1.90
CA ILE A 55 -15.44 -14.38 2.98
C ILE A 55 -16.89 -14.60 3.46
N HIS A 56 -17.66 -13.51 3.58
CA HIS A 56 -19.05 -13.49 4.05
C HIS A 56 -19.99 -12.93 2.97
N PRO A 57 -20.29 -13.70 1.91
CA PRO A 57 -21.12 -13.23 0.81
C PRO A 57 -22.57 -13.01 1.25
N THR A 58 -23.24 -12.07 0.59
CA THR A 58 -24.68 -11.83 0.75
C THR A 58 -25.41 -12.13 -0.55
N ASN A 59 -26.75 -12.19 -0.53
CA ASN A 59 -27.54 -12.41 -1.74
C ASN A 59 -27.30 -11.31 -2.79
N ASP A 60 -27.11 -10.05 -2.35
CA ASP A 60 -26.88 -8.91 -3.23
C ASP A 60 -25.42 -8.79 -3.69
N GLN A 61 -24.50 -9.47 -3.01
CA GLN A 61 -23.05 -9.48 -3.29
C GLN A 61 -22.54 -10.92 -3.22
N PRO A 62 -22.85 -11.74 -4.24
CA PRO A 62 -22.32 -13.09 -4.35
C PRO A 62 -20.80 -13.10 -4.48
N ARG A 63 -20.22 -14.25 -4.14
CA ARG A 63 -18.77 -14.46 -4.04
C ARG A 63 -18.07 -14.23 -5.39
N GLU A 64 -18.70 -14.60 -6.49
CA GLU A 64 -18.17 -14.49 -7.86
C GLU A 64 -18.07 -13.03 -8.33
N LEU A 65 -19.07 -12.21 -8.01
CA LEU A 65 -19.04 -10.77 -8.29
C LEU A 65 -17.94 -10.11 -7.47
N THR A 66 -17.87 -10.43 -6.18
CA THR A 66 -16.85 -9.89 -5.27
C THR A 66 -15.43 -10.31 -5.70
N TYR A 67 -15.25 -11.57 -6.11
CA TYR A 67 -13.98 -12.08 -6.68
C TYR A 67 -13.56 -11.28 -7.91
N THR A 68 -14.50 -11.04 -8.83
CA THR A 68 -14.23 -10.27 -10.06
C THR A 68 -13.79 -8.85 -9.73
N GLU A 69 -14.44 -8.20 -8.77
CA GLU A 69 -14.04 -6.85 -8.33
C GLU A 69 -12.66 -6.83 -7.69
N ILE A 70 -12.33 -7.81 -6.84
CA ILE A 70 -10.99 -7.95 -6.25
C ILE A 70 -9.96 -8.12 -7.35
N LYS A 71 -10.21 -9.01 -8.31
CA LYS A 71 -9.29 -9.30 -9.43
C LYS A 71 -8.97 -8.06 -10.26
N PHE A 72 -9.93 -7.16 -10.48
CA PHE A 72 -9.68 -5.90 -11.18
C PHE A 72 -8.84 -4.89 -10.40
N ASN A 73 -8.62 -5.12 -9.11
CA ASN A 73 -7.89 -4.21 -8.23
C ASN A 73 -6.52 -4.74 -7.79
N LEU A 74 -6.22 -5.99 -8.12
CA LEU A 74 -4.93 -6.61 -7.90
C LEU A 74 -4.03 -6.46 -9.13
N ASN A 75 -2.71 -6.55 -8.91
CA ASN A 75 -1.73 -6.47 -9.98
C ASN A 75 -1.54 -7.85 -10.62
N PRO A 76 -1.92 -8.05 -11.91
CA PRO A 76 -1.79 -9.35 -12.56
C PRO A 76 -0.33 -9.80 -12.77
N LYS A 77 0.65 -8.89 -12.63
CA LYS A 77 2.08 -9.20 -12.74
C LYS A 77 2.74 -9.52 -11.39
N ASP A 78 1.98 -9.46 -10.30
CA ASP A 78 2.49 -9.73 -8.96
C ASP A 78 2.13 -11.17 -8.55
N ASP A 79 3.14 -11.98 -8.23
CA ASP A 79 2.95 -13.39 -7.89
C ASP A 79 2.19 -13.57 -6.56
N TYR A 80 2.32 -12.60 -5.64
CA TYR A 80 1.62 -12.65 -4.36
C TYR A 80 0.12 -12.44 -4.57
N ASP A 81 -0.23 -11.45 -5.39
CA ASP A 81 -1.61 -11.17 -5.81
C ASP A 81 -2.21 -12.34 -6.59
N ASN A 82 -1.46 -12.95 -7.51
CA ASN A 82 -1.91 -14.15 -8.22
C ASN A 82 -2.11 -15.33 -7.25
N GLY A 83 -1.28 -15.46 -6.22
CA GLY A 83 -1.44 -16.44 -5.16
C GLY A 83 -2.70 -16.24 -4.32
N LEU A 84 -3.11 -14.99 -4.05
CA LEU A 84 -4.39 -14.67 -3.42
C LEU A 84 -5.56 -15.12 -4.29
N LEU A 85 -5.55 -14.79 -5.58
CA LEU A 85 -6.61 -15.17 -6.52
C LEU A 85 -6.78 -16.69 -6.62
N LYS A 86 -5.69 -17.44 -6.64
CA LYS A 86 -5.73 -18.90 -6.65
C LYS A 86 -6.43 -19.48 -5.42
N ILE A 87 -6.09 -18.99 -4.22
CA ILE A 87 -6.75 -19.44 -2.98
C ILE A 87 -8.24 -19.09 -3.01
N MET A 88 -8.60 -17.91 -3.54
CA MET A 88 -10.00 -17.53 -3.69
C MET A 88 -10.75 -18.47 -4.64
N GLU A 89 -10.15 -18.88 -5.75
CA GLU A 89 -10.71 -19.88 -6.67
C GLU A 89 -10.92 -21.23 -5.98
N GLU A 90 -9.96 -21.67 -5.17
CA GLU A 90 -10.08 -22.90 -4.37
C GLU A 90 -11.20 -22.80 -3.32
N ILE A 91 -11.38 -21.64 -2.67
CA ILE A 91 -12.49 -21.39 -1.75
C ILE A 91 -13.84 -21.37 -2.49
N MET A 92 -13.90 -20.83 -3.71
CA MET A 92 -15.13 -20.89 -4.52
C MET A 92 -15.50 -22.33 -4.88
N ALA A 93 -14.51 -23.19 -5.11
CA ALA A 93 -14.73 -24.61 -5.38
C ALA A 93 -15.12 -25.40 -4.13
N ASP A 94 -14.58 -25.06 -2.95
CA ASP A 94 -14.93 -25.65 -1.65
C ASP A 94 -15.14 -24.58 -0.55
N PRO A 95 -16.35 -23.98 -0.48
CA PRO A 95 -16.63 -22.89 0.46
C PRO A 95 -16.58 -23.27 1.94
N GLN A 96 -16.61 -24.57 2.27
CA GLN A 96 -16.58 -25.05 3.66
C GLN A 96 -15.14 -25.23 4.18
N ASN A 97 -14.13 -25.05 3.32
CA ASN A 97 -12.74 -25.20 3.67
C ASN A 97 -12.23 -24.03 4.53
N LYS A 98 -12.36 -24.19 5.85
CA LYS A 98 -11.92 -23.18 6.82
C LYS A 98 -10.41 -22.95 6.82
N SER A 99 -9.58 -23.91 6.40
CA SER A 99 -8.13 -23.69 6.35
C SER A 99 -7.74 -22.76 5.20
N LEU A 100 -8.38 -22.90 4.03
CA LEU A 100 -8.18 -21.96 2.92
C LEU A 100 -8.65 -20.54 3.27
N VAL A 101 -9.78 -20.41 3.97
CA VAL A 101 -10.24 -19.09 4.44
C VAL A 101 -9.22 -18.45 5.38
N LYS A 102 -8.68 -19.19 6.36
CA LYS A 102 -7.63 -18.68 7.25
C LYS A 102 -6.35 -18.31 6.50
N GLU A 103 -5.97 -19.10 5.50
CA GLU A 103 -4.81 -18.80 4.67
C GLU A 103 -5.02 -17.51 3.87
N LEU A 104 -6.20 -17.33 3.28
CA LEU A 104 -6.58 -16.10 2.59
C LEU A 104 -6.52 -14.90 3.54
N GLU A 105 -7.11 -15.00 4.73
CA GLU A 105 -7.08 -13.94 5.74
C GLU A 105 -5.65 -13.53 6.11
N LEU A 106 -4.77 -14.52 6.32
CA LEU A 106 -3.37 -14.25 6.63
C LEU A 106 -2.65 -13.55 5.46
N LYS A 107 -2.86 -14.03 4.23
CA LYS A 107 -2.24 -13.39 3.06
C LYS A 107 -2.73 -11.96 2.85
N VAL A 108 -4.03 -11.70 3.04
CA VAL A 108 -4.61 -10.35 2.96
C VAL A 108 -4.04 -9.44 4.05
N GLN A 109 -3.86 -9.95 5.28
CA GLN A 109 -3.20 -9.19 6.35
C GLN A 109 -1.77 -8.80 5.98
N VAL A 110 -1.00 -9.74 5.43
CA VAL A 110 0.39 -9.51 5.00
C VAL A 110 0.45 -8.53 3.84
N LEU A 111 -0.46 -8.62 2.85
CA LEU A 111 -0.58 -7.64 1.77
C LEU A 111 -0.74 -6.22 2.34
N PHE A 112 -1.72 -6.03 3.23
CA PHE A 112 -1.99 -4.70 3.79
C PHE A 112 -0.89 -4.19 4.72
N LYS A 113 -0.21 -5.07 5.45
CA LYS A 113 0.93 -4.68 6.30
C LYS A 113 2.12 -4.27 5.43
N SER A 114 2.40 -5.00 4.35
CA SER A 114 3.46 -4.66 3.39
C SER A 114 3.19 -3.30 2.74
N GLU A 115 1.96 -3.07 2.28
CA GLU A 115 1.54 -1.77 1.71
C GLU A 115 1.64 -0.62 2.73
N TRP A 116 1.41 -0.87 4.02
CA TRP A 116 1.61 0.13 5.06
C TRP A 116 3.08 0.51 5.24
N GLU A 117 3.96 -0.49 5.26
CA GLU A 117 5.39 -0.24 5.43
C GLU A 117 5.97 0.51 4.22
N LYS A 118 5.55 0.17 2.99
CA LYS A 118 5.90 0.93 1.79
C LYS A 118 5.48 2.40 1.91
N ALA A 119 4.24 2.67 2.31
CA ALA A 119 3.74 4.03 2.49
C ALA A 119 4.54 4.81 3.56
N LYS A 120 4.93 4.18 4.67
CA LYS A 120 5.79 4.80 5.68
C LYS A 120 7.16 5.17 5.13
N ILE A 121 7.80 4.26 4.38
CA ILE A 121 9.11 4.51 3.77
C ILE A 121 9.04 5.68 2.79
N GLU A 122 8.01 5.72 1.94
CA GLU A 122 7.80 6.83 0.99
C GLU A 122 7.55 8.17 1.69
N ALA A 123 6.93 8.15 2.89
CA ALA A 123 6.74 9.32 3.74
C ALA A 123 7.96 9.65 4.62
N ASN A 124 9.11 9.00 4.42
CA ASN A 124 10.32 9.12 5.25
C ASN A 124 10.09 8.81 6.75
N MET A 125 9.11 7.97 7.05
CA MET A 125 8.86 7.46 8.40
C MET A 125 9.68 6.20 8.66
N LYS A 126 10.03 5.95 9.93
CA LYS A 126 10.71 4.72 10.33
C LYS A 126 9.82 3.50 10.09
N SER A 127 10.39 2.46 9.49
CA SER A 127 9.74 1.15 9.40
C SER A 127 9.65 0.50 10.79
N ASP A 128 8.70 -0.41 10.93
CA ASP A 128 8.51 -1.19 12.15
C ASP A 128 9.66 -2.20 12.28
N ASN A 129 10.38 -2.18 13.41
CA ASN A 129 11.55 -3.03 13.62
C ASN A 129 11.23 -4.53 13.57
N ASN A 130 9.96 -4.91 13.74
CA ASN A 130 9.51 -6.30 13.71
C ASN A 130 9.21 -6.82 12.28
N ILE A 131 9.36 -5.99 11.25
CA ILE A 131 9.10 -6.37 9.86
C ILE A 131 10.42 -6.43 9.12
N THR A 132 10.78 -7.63 8.70
CA THR A 132 12.06 -7.89 8.04
C THR A 132 12.03 -7.56 6.54
N SER A 133 10.83 -7.45 5.95
CA SER A 133 10.64 -7.27 4.52
C SER A 133 9.34 -6.53 4.18
N ILE A 134 9.41 -5.62 3.19
CA ILE A 134 8.24 -4.99 2.55
C ILE A 134 7.68 -5.77 1.37
N ASP A 135 8.39 -6.83 0.97
CA ASP A 135 7.92 -7.80 -0.01
C ASP A 135 6.95 -8.76 0.70
N PRO A 136 5.66 -8.78 0.29
CA PRO A 136 4.63 -9.56 0.95
C PRO A 136 4.88 -11.06 0.89
N GLN A 137 5.55 -11.56 -0.15
CA GLN A 137 5.85 -12.99 -0.26
C GLN A 137 6.85 -13.39 0.82
N LYS A 138 7.94 -12.63 0.98
CA LYS A 138 8.94 -12.89 2.03
C LYS A 138 8.35 -12.77 3.44
N LEU A 139 7.52 -11.75 3.67
CA LEU A 139 6.88 -11.55 4.98
C LEU A 139 5.91 -12.69 5.31
N TYR A 140 5.16 -13.19 4.33
CA TYR A 140 4.27 -14.33 4.50
C TYR A 140 5.04 -15.61 4.87
N GLU A 141 6.13 -15.92 4.14
CA GLU A 141 6.94 -17.11 4.44
C GLU A 141 7.60 -17.02 5.83
N GLU A 142 8.04 -15.82 6.24
CA GLU A 142 8.58 -15.62 7.59
C GLU A 142 7.52 -15.92 8.66
N ILE A 143 6.32 -15.36 8.53
CA ILE A 143 5.24 -15.58 9.51
C ILE A 143 4.85 -17.05 9.55
N LYS A 144 4.64 -17.66 8.38
CA LYS A 144 4.28 -19.08 8.26
C LYS A 144 5.34 -19.99 8.88
N SER A 145 6.63 -19.68 8.69
CA SER A 145 7.73 -20.45 9.28
C SER A 145 7.74 -20.39 10.82
N LYS A 146 7.35 -19.26 11.42
CA LYS A 146 7.26 -19.11 12.88
C LYS A 146 6.07 -19.86 13.46
N ASP A 147 4.95 -19.90 12.73
CA ASP A 147 3.76 -20.64 13.15
C ASP A 147 3.95 -22.16 13.05
N LEU A 148 4.80 -22.65 12.14
CA LEU A 148 5.16 -24.07 12.02
C LEU A 148 6.09 -24.59 13.13
N ILE A 149 6.68 -23.69 13.92
CA ILE A 149 7.60 -24.02 15.03
C ILE A 149 6.86 -24.02 16.39
N ARG A 150 5.57 -23.62 16.42
CA ARG A 150 4.71 -23.64 17.61
C ARG A 150 3.75 -24.83 17.60
#